data_AF-A0A922W583-F1
#
_entry.id   AF-A0A922W583-F1
#
_cell.length_a   1.000
_cell.length_b   1.000
_cell.length_c   1.000
_cell.angle_alpha   90.00
_cell.angle_beta   90.00
_cell.angle_gamma   90.00
#
_symmetry.space_group_name_H-M   'P 1'
#
loop_
_entity.id
_entity.type
_entity.pdbx_description
1 polymer ?
#
loop_
_entity_poly.entity_id
_entity_poly.type
_entity_poly.pdbx_seq_one_letter_code
_entity_poly.pdbx_strand_id
1 'polypeptide(L)' 'MITLVNPTLPYAFAKRHGVVLLDAGETALVGVRDGADPLALVEARRALGRPLRIERLTASGFDRRL' A
#
# COMPACT_ATOMS: atom_id res chain seq x y z
N MET A 1 7.87 -19.73 -19.32
CA MET A 1 8.27 -18.52 -18.57
C MET A 1 7.04 -18.02 -17.83
N ILE A 2 7.02 -18.07 -16.51
CA ILE A 2 5.95 -17.44 -15.73
C ILE A 2 6.45 -16.04 -15.42
N THR A 3 5.85 -15.01 -16.01
CA THR A 3 6.18 -13.63 -15.69
C THR A 3 5.68 -13.37 -14.27
N LEU A 4 6.57 -13.19 -13.30
CA LEU A 4 6.22 -12.73 -11.97
C LEU A 4 5.85 -11.25 -12.08
N VAL A 5 4.54 -10.96 -12.16
CA VAL A 5 4.04 -9.60 -12.09
C VAL A 5 4.11 -9.16 -10.64
N ASN A 6 4.94 -8.14 -10.35
CA ASN A 6 4.92 -7.52 -9.03
C ASN A 6 3.56 -6.81 -8.83
N PRO A 7 2.84 -7.10 -7.73
CA PRO A 7 1.56 -6.46 -7.47
C PRO A 7 1.77 -4.95 -7.27
N THR A 8 0.80 -4.14 -7.69
CA THR A 8 0.82 -2.69 -7.53
C THR A 8 -0.48 -2.21 -6.91
N LEU A 9 -0.45 -1.03 -6.28
CA LEU A 9 -1.65 -0.30 -5.90
C LEU A 9 -1.90 0.82 -6.91
N PRO A 10 -3.11 0.94 -7.49
CA PRO A 10 -3.42 2.06 -8.37
C PRO A 10 -3.27 3.40 -7.66
N TYR A 11 -2.73 4.41 -8.34
CA TYR A 11 -2.56 5.76 -7.79
C TYR A 11 -3.84 6.33 -7.17
N ALA A 12 -4.98 6.17 -7.86
CA ALA A 12 -6.27 6.65 -7.37
C ALA A 12 -6.68 5.98 -6.04
N PHE A 13 -6.40 4.68 -5.89
CA PHE A 13 -6.60 3.98 -4.62
C PHE A 13 -5.68 4.55 -3.55
N ALA A 14 -4.39 4.68 -3.86
CA ALA A 14 -3.40 5.17 -2.90
C ALA A 14 -3.76 6.58 -2.39
N LYS A 15 -4.08 7.50 -3.31
CA LYS A 15 -4.47 8.86 -2.97
C LYS A 15 -5.74 8.95 -2.14
N ARG A 16 -6.78 8.20 -2.55
CA ARG A 16 -8.10 8.24 -1.91
C ARG A 16 -8.07 7.64 -0.50
N HIS A 17 -7.38 6.51 -0.35
CA HIS A 17 -7.42 5.70 0.86
C HIS A 17 -6.21 5.91 1.77
N GLY A 18 -5.20 6.65 1.33
CA GLY A 18 -4.02 6.94 2.15
C GLY A 18 -3.12 5.72 2.36
N VAL A 19 -3.02 4.82 1.36
CA VAL A 19 -2.19 3.60 1.43
C VAL A 19 -1.32 3.47 0.19
N VAL A 20 0.00 3.36 0.36
CA VAL A 20 0.96 3.24 -0.74
C VAL A 20 1.82 1.99 -0.58
N LEU A 21 2.15 1.33 -1.69
CA LEU A 21 3.07 0.19 -1.69
C LEU A 21 4.52 0.71 -1.65
N LEU A 22 5.29 0.29 -0.65
CA LEU A 22 6.69 0.65 -0.49
C LEU A 22 7.63 -0.47 -0.95
N ASP A 23 7.23 -1.72 -0.73
CA ASP A 23 7.94 -2.91 -1.19
C ASP A 23 6.99 -4.09 -1.45
N ALA A 24 7.29 -4.89 -2.48
CA ALA A 24 6.47 -5.98 -2.99
C ALA A 24 7.10 -7.37 -2.74
N GLY A 25 7.79 -7.55 -1.60
CA GLY A 25 8.30 -8.85 -1.14
C GLY A 25 7.19 -9.83 -0.73
N GLU A 26 7.54 -11.03 -0.25
CA GLU A 26 6.59 -12.07 0.22
C GLU A 26 5.56 -11.52 1.22
N THR A 27 6.00 -10.60 2.06
CA THR A 27 5.13 -9.70 2.83
C THR A 27 5.30 -8.30 2.26
N ALA A 28 4.20 -7.71 1.78
CA ALA A 28 4.24 -6.36 1.21
C ALA A 28 4.41 -5.32 2.33
N LEU A 29 5.30 -4.36 2.14
CA LEU A 29 5.41 -3.20 3.01
C LEU A 29 4.52 -2.10 2.45
N VAL A 30 3.56 -1.64 3.25
CA VAL A 30 2.69 -0.52 2.89
C VAL A 30 2.88 0.65 3.82
N GLY A 31 2.94 1.85 3.24
CA GLY A 31 2.88 3.11 3.96
C GLY A 31 1.43 3.54 4.14
N VAL A 32 1.04 3.92 5.36
CA VAL A 32 -0.32 4.36 5.68
C VAL A 32 -0.28 5.76 6.23
N ARG A 33 -1.01 6.68 5.61
CA ARG A 33 -1.15 8.06 6.08
C ARG A 33 -1.83 8.08 7.44
N ASP A 34 -1.35 8.92 8.35
CA ASP A 34 -2.03 9.19 9.62
C ASP A 34 -3.50 9.58 9.38
N GLY A 35 -4.40 8.94 10.12
CA GLY A 35 -5.86 9.13 10.00
C GLY A 35 -6.51 8.39 8.81
N ALA A 36 -5.78 7.56 8.07
CA ALA A 36 -6.39 6.69 7.05
C ALA A 36 -7.34 5.66 7.68
N ASP A 37 -8.41 5.34 6.96
CA ASP A 37 -9.38 4.34 7.36
C ASP A 37 -8.72 2.94 7.41
N PRO A 38 -8.74 2.22 8.56
CA PRO A 38 -8.21 0.86 8.66
C PRO A 38 -8.80 -0.13 7.64
N LEU A 39 -10.02 0.09 7.14
CA LEU A 39 -10.61 -0.74 6.08
C LEU A 39 -9.80 -0.69 4.77
N ALA A 40 -9.07 0.41 4.52
CA ALA A 40 -8.18 0.51 3.37
C ALA A 40 -7.08 -0.57 3.37
N LEU A 41 -6.64 -1.03 4.54
CA LEU A 41 -5.64 -2.09 4.65
C LEU A 41 -6.19 -3.46 4.24
N VAL A 42 -7.49 -3.69 4.45
CA VAL A 42 -8.15 -4.93 4.01
C VAL A 42 -8.19 -4.97 2.49
N GLU A 43 -8.58 -3.87 1.86
CA GLU A 43 -8.62 -3.77 0.39
C GLU A 43 -7.22 -3.77 -0.22
N ALA A 44 -6.24 -3.10 0.40
CA ALA A 44 -4.85 -3.16 -0.04
C ALA A 44 -4.31 -4.60 0.02
N ARG A 45 -4.60 -5.35 1.09
CA ARG A 45 -4.21 -6.76 1.22
C ARG A 45 -4.86 -7.61 0.12
N ARG A 46 -6.15 -7.38 -0.16
CA ARG A 46 -6.89 -8.08 -1.21
C ARG A 46 -6.29 -7.83 -2.60
N ALA A 47 -5.97 -6.57 -2.91
CA ALA A 47 -5.39 -6.18 -4.19
C ALA A 47 -3.97 -6.72 -4.39
N LEU A 48 -3.16 -6.69 -3.33
CA LEU A 48 -1.76 -7.14 -3.37
C LEU A 48 -1.62 -8.66 -3.31
N GLY A 49 -2.60 -9.37 -2.72
CA GLY A 49 -2.58 -10.83 -2.56
C GLY A 49 -1.49 -11.32 -1.59
N ARG A 50 -1.01 -10.46 -0.69
CA ARG A 50 0.13 -10.74 0.21
C ARG A 50 -0.15 -10.26 1.64
N PRO A 51 0.42 -10.91 2.67
CA PRO A 51 0.46 -10.35 4.03
C PRO A 51 1.05 -8.93 4.00
N LEU A 52 0.62 -8.08 4.94
CA LEU A 52 1.06 -6.68 5.01
C LEU A 52 1.91 -6.42 6.25
N ARG A 53 3.02 -5.70 6.07
CA ARG A 53 3.67 -4.89 7.11
C ARG A 53 3.31 -3.43 6.90
N ILE A 54 3.09 -2.71 7.98
CA ILE A 54 2.54 -1.35 7.97
C ILE A 54 3.58 -0.39 8.51
N GLU A 55 3.87 0.66 7.75
CA GLU A 55 4.63 1.83 8.17
C GLU A 55 3.68 3.03 8.24
N ARG A 56 3.57 3.69 9.40
CA ARG A 56 2.77 4.92 9.50
C ARG A 56 3.56 6.10 8.96
N LEU A 57 2.89 6.90 8.14
CA LEU A 57 3.46 8.07 7.50
C LEU A 57 2.66 9.31 7.89
N THR A 58 3.38 10.40 8.17
CA THR A 58 2.75 11.72 8.22
C THR A 58 2.16 12.07 6.85
N ALA A 59 1.26 13.05 6.78
CA ALA A 59 0.71 13.52 5.51
C ALA A 59 1.80 13.89 4.49
N SER A 60 2.81 14.67 4.91
CA SER A 60 3.94 15.05 4.04
C SER A 60 4.88 13.89 3.70
N GLY A 61 5.02 12.90 4.59
CA GLY A 61 5.74 11.66 4.31
C GLY A 61 5.04 10.83 3.25
N PHE A 62 3.72 10.73 3.33
CA PHE A 62 2.87 10.01 2.40
C PHE A 62 2.86 10.65 1.01
N ASP A 63 2.67 11.96 0.92
CA ASP A 63 2.59 12.68 -0.35
C ASP A 63 3.90 12.58 -1.17
N ARG A 64 5.05 12.43 -0.51
CA ARG A 64 6.35 12.20 -1.18
C ARG A 64 6.51 10.79 -1.77
N ARG A 65 5.69 9.83 -1.33
CA ARG A 65 5.75 8.42 -1.77
C ARG A 65 4.67 8.08 -2.80
N LEU A 66 3.69 8.97 -2.98
CA LEU A 66 2.55 8.81 -3.88
C LEU A 66 2.93 8.98 -5.35
#